data_AF-A0A139CMY7-F1
#
_entry.id   AF-A0A139CMY7-F1
#
_cell.length_a   1.000
_cell.length_b   1.000
_cell.length_c   1.000
_cell.angle_alpha   90.00
_cell.angle_beta   90.00
_cell.angle_gamma   90.00
#
_symmetry.space_group_name_H-M   'P 1'
#
loop_
_entity.id
_entity.type
_entity.pdbx_description
1 polymer ?
#
loop_
_entity_poly.entity_id
_entity_poly.type
_entity_poly.pdbx_seq_one_letter_code
_entity_poly.pdbx_strand_id
1 'polypeptide(L)'
;MLLTECFLDGRYFRIESTTHALQRMKERDIDSELVNGIILSLGEKLLEYNDSGDEIAIVDQENNLAVIIEVRECKAVVITVIDRANIHIKDGTLLEEIA
;
A
#
# COMPACT_ATOMS: atom_id res chain seq x y z
N MET A 1 5.20 2.16 12.43
CA MET A 1 4.12 2.44 13.41
C MET A 1 2.91 1.62 13.00
N LEU A 2 2.36 0.82 13.90
CA LEU A 2 1.20 -0.04 13.58
C LEU A 2 0.00 0.82 13.18
N LEU A 3 -0.59 0.53 12.02
CA LEU A 3 -1.85 1.11 11.56
C LEU A 3 -3.02 0.16 11.84
N THR A 4 -2.89 -1.11 11.44
CA THR A 4 -3.91 -2.14 11.66
C THR A 4 -3.28 -3.54 11.62
N GLU A 5 -4.06 -4.53 12.01
CA GLU A 5 -3.70 -5.96 12.00
C GLU A 5 -4.92 -6.80 11.60
N CYS A 6 -4.68 -7.91 10.90
CA CYS A 6 -5.73 -8.79 10.38
C CYS A 6 -5.20 -10.22 10.18
N PHE A 7 -6.09 -11.12 9.74
CA PHE A 7 -5.70 -12.44 9.25
C PHE A 7 -5.94 -12.54 7.75
N LEU A 8 -4.92 -12.92 6.99
CA LEU A 8 -4.97 -13.20 5.55
C LEU A 8 -4.58 -14.66 5.33
N ASP A 9 -5.45 -15.46 4.72
CA ASP A 9 -5.27 -16.91 4.53
C ASP A 9 -4.81 -17.64 5.82
N GLY A 10 -5.44 -17.31 6.95
CA GLY A 10 -5.10 -17.88 8.26
C GLY A 10 -3.77 -17.42 8.86
N ARG A 11 -3.04 -16.52 8.20
CA ARG A 11 -1.78 -15.93 8.70
C ARG A 11 -2.04 -14.57 9.33
N TYR A 12 -1.42 -14.30 10.49
CA TYR A 12 -1.47 -12.99 11.10
C TYR A 12 -0.64 -12.00 10.28
N PHE A 13 -1.27 -10.90 9.88
CA PHE A 13 -0.70 -9.90 9.00
C PHE A 13 -0.87 -8.50 9.58
N ARG A 14 0.16 -7.66 9.43
CA ARG A 14 0.15 -6.29 9.95
C ARG A 14 0.30 -5.26 8.84
N ILE A 15 -0.29 -4.10 9.04
CA ILE A 15 0.00 -2.91 8.24
C ILE A 15 0.67 -1.91 9.15
N GLU A 16 1.87 -1.50 8.79
CA GLU A 16 2.64 -0.49 9.50
C GLU A 16 2.97 0.67 8.58
N SER A 17 3.17 1.86 9.15
CA SER A 17 3.55 3.06 8.42
C SER A 17 4.90 3.58 8.88
N THR A 18 5.67 4.13 7.94
CA THR A 18 6.86 4.93 8.26
C THR A 18 6.47 6.31 8.77
N THR A 19 7.37 7.00 9.47
CA THR A 19 7.17 8.41 9.86
C THR A 19 6.93 9.29 8.63
N HIS A 20 7.62 8.99 7.53
CA HIS A 20 7.47 9.72 6.27
C HIS A 20 6.06 9.56 5.68
N ALA A 21 5.54 8.34 5.61
CA ALA A 21 4.18 8.08 5.13
C ALA A 21 3.12 8.76 6.00
N LEU A 22 3.23 8.70 7.33
CA LEU A 22 2.31 9.41 8.24
C LEU A 22 2.31 10.92 8.02
N GLN A 23 3.49 11.51 7.82
CA GLN A 23 3.59 12.93 7.49
C GLN A 23 2.88 13.23 6.16
N ARG A 24 3.08 12.38 5.14
CA ARG A 24 2.46 12.55 3.81
C ARG A 24 0.95 12.42 3.83
N MET A 25 0.41 11.51 4.63
CA MET A 25 -1.02 11.39 4.88
C MET A 25 -1.56 12.68 5.50
N LYS A 26 -0.90 13.18 6.55
CA LYS A 26 -1.30 14.42 7.24
C LYS A 26 -1.25 15.65 6.34
N GLU A 27 -0.19 15.81 5.54
CA GLU A 27 -0.04 16.93 4.60
C GLU A 27 -1.14 16.98 3.53
N ARG A 28 -1.75 15.83 3.24
CA ARG A 28 -2.78 15.65 2.21
C ARG A 28 -4.19 15.43 2.77
N ASP A 29 -4.36 15.49 4.09
CA ASP A 29 -5.63 15.19 4.76
C ASP A 29 -6.20 13.80 4.42
N ILE A 30 -5.31 12.79 4.34
CA ILE A 30 -5.66 11.40 4.03
C ILE A 30 -5.80 10.61 5.34
N ASP A 31 -6.93 9.91 5.48
CA ASP A 31 -7.15 9.00 6.60
C ASP A 31 -6.34 7.71 6.44
N SER A 32 -5.71 7.28 7.54
CA SER A 32 -5.05 5.98 7.63
C SER A 32 -6.01 4.80 7.38
N GLU A 33 -7.30 4.93 7.70
CA GLU A 33 -8.30 3.90 7.42
C GLU A 33 -8.48 3.68 5.91
N LEU A 34 -8.48 4.76 5.12
CA LEU A 34 -8.52 4.68 3.66
C LEU A 34 -7.29 3.95 3.11
N VAL A 35 -6.10 4.31 3.59
CA VAL A 35 -4.84 3.65 3.18
C VAL A 35 -4.87 2.16 3.53
N ASN A 36 -5.35 1.80 4.72
CA ASN A 36 -5.52 0.40 5.12
C ASN A 36 -6.48 -0.35 4.19
N GLY A 37 -7.61 0.26 3.84
CA GLY A 37 -8.58 -0.29 2.89
C GLY A 37 -7.96 -0.57 1.52
N ILE A 38 -7.20 0.38 0.98
CA ILE A 38 -6.49 0.23 -0.30
C ILE A 38 -5.52 -0.94 -0.26
N ILE A 39 -4.72 -1.07 0.80
CA ILE A 39 -3.75 -2.16 0.94
C ILE A 39 -4.47 -3.51 1.07
N LEU A 40 -5.50 -3.60 1.92
CA LEU A 40 -6.24 -4.83 2.15
C LEU A 40 -7.03 -5.29 0.92
N SER A 41 -7.37 -4.39 -0.01
CA SER A 41 -8.01 -4.74 -1.28
C SER A 41 -7.18 -5.69 -2.15
N LEU A 42 -5.85 -5.74 -1.94
CA LEU A 42 -4.97 -6.70 -2.60
C LEU A 42 -5.21 -8.16 -2.16
N GLY A 43 -5.78 -8.37 -0.97
CA GLY A 43 -6.07 -9.71 -0.45
C GLY A 43 -4.83 -10.62 -0.42
N GLU A 44 -4.97 -11.81 -0.99
CA GLU A 44 -3.91 -12.84 -1.02
C GLU A 44 -2.65 -12.41 -1.78
N LYS A 45 -2.73 -11.43 -2.70
CA LYS A 45 -1.55 -10.90 -3.40
C LYS A 45 -0.51 -10.31 -2.45
N LEU A 46 -0.92 -9.81 -1.28
CA LEU A 46 0.00 -9.37 -0.25
C LEU A 46 0.95 -10.49 0.19
N LEU A 47 0.47 -11.73 0.23
CA LEU A 47 1.28 -12.89 0.59
C LEU A 47 2.26 -13.27 -0.53
N GLU A 48 1.92 -13.01 -1.79
CA GLU A 48 2.82 -13.21 -2.94
C GLU A 48 3.98 -12.21 -2.93
N TYR A 49 3.72 -10.96 -2.54
CA TYR A 49 4.76 -9.94 -2.41
C TYR A 49 5.65 -10.11 -1.18
N ASN A 50 5.26 -10.94 -0.22
CA ASN A 50 5.97 -11.07 1.04
C ASN A 50 7.41 -11.57 0.85
N ASP A 51 8.37 -10.76 1.33
CA ASP A 51 9.80 -11.01 1.23
C ASP A 51 10.34 -11.08 -0.21
N SER A 52 9.60 -10.52 -1.18
CA SER A 52 10.05 -10.36 -2.58
C SER A 52 11.22 -9.38 -2.72
N GLY A 53 11.30 -8.39 -1.83
CA GLY A 53 12.23 -7.26 -1.93
C GLY A 53 11.73 -6.14 -2.85
N ASP A 54 10.55 -6.29 -3.45
CA ASP A 54 9.96 -5.30 -4.35
C ASP A 54 9.16 -4.24 -3.58
N GLU A 55 9.22 -2.99 -4.07
CA GLU A 55 8.28 -1.94 -3.69
C GLU A 55 7.06 -2.00 -4.60
N ILE A 56 5.88 -2.07 -3.98
CA ILE A 56 4.60 -2.21 -4.67
C ILE A 56 3.87 -0.87 -4.65
N ALA A 57 3.49 -0.39 -5.83
CA ALA A 57 2.66 0.79 -5.98
C ALA A 57 1.20 0.37 -6.20
N ILE A 58 0.33 0.69 -5.24
CA ILE A 58 -1.11 0.45 -5.35
C ILE A 58 -1.77 1.76 -5.76
N VAL A 59 -2.43 1.79 -6.92
CA VAL A 59 -3.11 2.99 -7.42
C VAL A 59 -4.61 2.83 -7.25
N ASP A 60 -5.18 3.63 -6.35
CA ASP A 60 -6.62 3.73 -6.16
C ASP A 60 -7.17 4.86 -7.05
N GLN A 61 -7.94 4.46 -8.05
CA GLN A 61 -8.51 5.39 -9.01
C GLN A 61 -9.69 6.19 -8.44
N GLU A 62 -10.46 5.60 -7.53
CA GLU A 62 -11.66 6.22 -6.94
C GLU A 62 -11.25 7.37 -6.03
N ASN A 63 -10.20 7.16 -5.24
CA ASN A 63 -9.69 8.15 -4.29
C ASN A 63 -8.54 8.99 -4.86
N ASN A 64 -8.18 8.80 -6.15
CA ASN A 64 -7.11 9.51 -6.85
C ASN A 64 -5.76 9.45 -6.11
N LEU A 65 -5.47 8.30 -5.50
CA LEU A 65 -4.36 8.11 -4.59
C LEU A 65 -3.47 6.96 -5.03
N ALA A 66 -2.21 7.01 -4.64
CA ALA A 66 -1.36 5.85 -4.66
C ALA A 66 -0.60 5.65 -3.36
N VAL A 67 -0.48 4.40 -2.98
CA VAL A 67 0.18 3.93 -1.76
C VAL A 67 1.37 3.08 -2.18
N ILE A 68 2.56 3.46 -1.71
CA ILE A 68 3.77 2.67 -1.92
C ILE A 68 4.02 1.85 -0.68
N ILE A 69 4.10 0.53 -0.85
CA ILE A 69 4.36 -0.43 0.22
C ILE A 69 5.54 -1.33 -0.10
N GLU A 70 6.12 -1.90 0.94
CA GLU A 70 6.98 -3.09 0.86
C GLU A 70 6.34 -4.16 1.75
N VAL A 71 6.26 -5.41 1.28
CA VAL A 71 5.77 -6.52 2.09
C VAL A 71 6.93 -7.41 2.52
N ARG A 72 7.12 -7.54 3.83
CA ARG A 72 8.15 -8.39 4.44
C ARG A 72 7.67 -8.95 5.76
N GLU A 73 8.13 -10.12 6.18
CA GLU A 73 7.81 -10.71 7.48
C GLU A 73 6.30 -10.70 7.83
N CYS A 74 5.42 -10.97 6.85
CA CYS A 74 3.96 -10.88 6.97
C CYS A 74 3.47 -9.52 7.49
N LYS A 75 4.13 -8.44 7.07
CA LYS A 75 3.66 -7.06 7.26
C LYS A 75 3.82 -6.25 5.98
N ALA A 76 2.81 -5.46 5.66
CA ALA A 76 2.93 -4.38 4.69
C ALA A 76 3.42 -3.12 5.40
N VAL A 77 4.53 -2.55 4.91
CA VAL A 77 5.08 -1.30 5.42
C VAL A 77 4.78 -0.19 4.41
N VAL A 78 3.97 0.78 4.80
CA VAL A 78 3.66 1.97 4.02
C VAL A 78 4.88 2.90 4.01
N ILE A 79 5.51 3.00 2.85
CA ILE A 79 6.70 3.84 2.62
C ILE A 79 6.26 5.28 2.39
N THR A 80 5.28 5.49 1.51
CA THR A 80 4.73 6.82 1.22
C THR A 80 3.34 6.75 0.62
N VAL A 81 2.68 7.89 0.59
CA VAL A 81 1.38 8.10 -0.03
C VAL A 81 1.49 9.32 -0.93
N ILE A 82 1.05 9.19 -2.18
CA ILE A 82 1.19 10.21 -3.23
C ILE A 82 -0.11 10.37 -4.00
N ASP A 83 -0.37 11.57 -4.49
CA ASP A 83 -1.49 11.83 -5.39
C ASP A 83 -1.21 11.17 -6.75
N ARG A 84 -2.23 10.55 -7.35
CA ARG A 84 -2.09 9.86 -8.65
C ARG A 84 -1.55 10.79 -9.74
N ALA A 85 -1.88 12.08 -9.68
CA ALA A 85 -1.40 13.09 -10.63
C ALA A 85 0.13 13.15 -10.77
N ASN A 86 0.89 12.56 -9.82
CA ASN A 86 2.34 12.54 -9.83
C ASN A 86 2.95 11.21 -10.33
N ILE A 87 2.13 10.23 -10.72
CA ILE A 87 2.62 8.93 -11.22
C ILE A 87 2.72 8.95 -12.73
N HIS A 88 3.92 8.69 -13.24
CA HIS A 88 4.21 8.52 -14.65
C HIS A 88 4.73 7.12 -14.89
N ILE A 89 3.97 6.32 -15.65
CA ILE A 89 4.32 4.93 -15.97
C ILE A 89 4.95 4.93 -17.35
N LYS A 90 6.14 4.33 -17.46
CA LYS A 90 6.85 4.21 -18.74
C LYS A 90 6.28 3.05 -19.56
N ASP A 91 6.48 3.10 -20.87
CA ASP A 91 6.10 2.00 -21.75
C ASP A 91 6.81 0.69 -21.35
N GLY A 92 6.06 -0.40 -21.34
CA GLY A 92 6.55 -1.74 -20.97
C GLY A 92 6.54 -2.05 -19.48
N THR A 93 6.13 -1.11 -18.61
CA THR A 93 5.85 -1.41 -17.19
C THR A 93 4.53 -2.18 -17.09
N LEU A 94 4.55 -3.33 -16.41
CA LEU A 94 3.35 -4.10 -16.12
C LEU A 94 2.56 -3.38 -15.02
N LEU A 95 1.40 -2.84 -15.39
CA LEU A 95 0.42 -2.31 -14.45
C LEU A 95 -0.72 -3.31 -14.35
N GLU A 96 -0.99 -3.75 -13.12
CA GLU A 96 -2.18 -4.54 -12.83
C GLU A 96 -3.30 -3.62 -12.35
N GLU A 97 -4.39 -3.57 -13.10
CA GLU A 97 -5.62 -2.90 -12.68
C GLU A 97 -6.45 -3.87 -11.82
N ILE A 98 -6.83 -3.44 -10.63
CA ILE A 98 -7.75 -4.16 -9.76
C ILE A 98 -9.09 -3.41 -9.89
N ALA A 99 -10.07 -4.08 -10.48
CA ALA A 99 -11.40 -3.56 -10.77
C ALA A 99 -12.41 -3.89 -9.66
#